data_AF-A0A4D6MIG8-F1
#
_entry.id   AF-A0A4D6MIG8-F1
#
_cell.length_a   1.000
_cell.length_b   1.000
_cell.length_c   1.000
_cell.angle_alpha   90.00
_cell.angle_beta   90.00
_cell.angle_gamma   90.00
#
_symmetry.space_group_name_H-M   'P 1'
#
loop_
_entity.id
_entity.type
_entity.pdbx_description
1 polymer ?
#
loop_
_entity_poly.entity_id
_entity_poly.type
_entity_poly.pdbx_seq_one_letter_code
_entity_poly.pdbx_strand_id
1 'polypeptide(L)'
;MLYGDNATHFYTSWTTDNFWKTGCFNVRCPGFIQIDKRKIYLGGRVSNISVYGGPIFEIPITLTLDPMTKSWWLSSGQTSIGYFPAALFKNFESASVVGWGGRTRTDVGNTSPEMGSGYFPDRKMTHSCYFRSALIEDESRKIFPPKPDQTSSFSDVTKCYGVIYYGDQGGYLGAVLLFGGPGRVCGD
;
A
#
# COMPACT_ATOMS: atom_id res chain seq x y z
N MET A 1 4.17 6.59 -17.90
CA MET A 1 3.48 7.19 -16.73
C MET A 1 1.99 6.87 -16.81
N LEU A 2 1.35 6.39 -15.75
CA LEU A 2 -0.02 5.84 -15.81
C LEU A 2 -1.09 6.93 -16.08
N TYR A 3 -0.98 8.11 -15.46
CA TYR A 3 -2.00 9.17 -15.51
C TYR A 3 -1.63 10.39 -16.36
N GLY A 4 -0.36 10.51 -16.78
CA GLY A 4 0.09 11.61 -17.64
C GLY A 4 0.29 12.95 -16.92
N ASP A 5 0.27 12.96 -15.58
CA ASP A 5 0.57 14.11 -14.75
C ASP A 5 1.50 13.73 -13.57
N ASN A 6 1.88 14.74 -12.78
CA ASN A 6 2.73 14.59 -11.58
C ASN A 6 1.90 14.56 -10.28
N ALA A 7 0.60 14.35 -10.34
CA ALA A 7 -0.23 14.33 -9.14
C ALA A 7 -0.20 12.96 -8.46
N THR A 8 -0.52 12.94 -7.16
CA THR A 8 -0.75 11.68 -6.45
C THR A 8 -2.13 11.15 -6.82
N HIS A 9 -2.21 9.91 -7.29
CA HIS A 9 -3.46 9.24 -7.63
C HIS A 9 -3.67 8.01 -6.76
N PHE A 10 -4.92 7.81 -6.31
CA PHE A 10 -5.32 6.57 -5.65
C PHE A 10 -5.51 5.48 -6.72
N TYR A 11 -4.86 4.34 -6.57
CA TYR A 11 -4.90 3.28 -7.58
C TYR A 11 -4.85 1.90 -6.94
N THR A 12 -5.26 0.89 -7.71
CA THR A 12 -5.06 -0.51 -7.36
C THR A 12 -4.41 -1.26 -8.50
N SER A 13 -3.78 -2.37 -8.16
CA SER A 13 -3.35 -3.36 -9.13
C SER A 13 -3.55 -4.77 -8.60
N TRP A 14 -3.73 -5.72 -9.50
CA TRP A 14 -3.78 -7.14 -9.17
C TRP A 14 -2.97 -7.92 -10.22
N THR A 15 -2.51 -9.10 -9.84
CA THR A 15 -1.89 -10.10 -10.73
C THR A 15 -2.00 -11.49 -10.10
N THR A 16 -1.88 -12.55 -10.91
CA THR A 16 -1.81 -13.94 -10.46
C THR A 16 -0.48 -14.62 -10.76
N ASP A 17 0.41 -13.94 -11.49
CA ASP A 17 1.66 -14.50 -12.00
C ASP A 17 2.82 -13.50 -11.90
N ASN A 18 2.81 -12.68 -10.85
CA ASN A 18 3.82 -11.66 -10.57
C ASN A 18 4.04 -10.69 -11.75
N PHE A 19 2.94 -10.25 -12.37
CA PHE A 19 2.90 -9.35 -13.52
C PHE A 19 3.62 -9.88 -14.77
N TRP A 20 3.72 -11.20 -14.94
CA TRP A 20 4.35 -11.76 -16.14
C TRP A 20 3.42 -11.69 -17.36
N LYS A 21 2.21 -12.25 -17.26
CA LYS A 21 1.17 -12.22 -18.30
C LYS A 21 -0.16 -11.69 -17.78
N THR A 22 -0.43 -11.85 -16.48
CA THR A 22 -1.68 -11.41 -15.86
C THR A 22 -1.50 -10.14 -15.06
N GLY A 23 -2.59 -9.41 -14.96
CA GLY A 23 -2.73 -8.31 -14.05
C GLY A 23 -3.32 -7.09 -14.70
N CYS A 24 -3.72 -6.16 -13.86
CA CYS A 24 -4.40 -4.95 -14.30
C CYS A 24 -4.11 -3.80 -13.35
N PHE A 25 -4.15 -2.59 -13.90
CA PHE A 25 -4.22 -1.36 -13.12
C PHE A 25 -5.64 -0.80 -13.17
N ASN A 26 -6.18 -0.48 -12.00
CA ASN A 26 -7.52 0.07 -11.83
C ASN A 26 -8.59 -0.77 -12.58
N VAL A 27 -9.45 -0.09 -13.35
CA VAL A 27 -10.52 -0.65 -14.17
C VAL A 27 -10.16 -0.65 -15.67
N ARG A 28 -8.86 -0.58 -16.03
CA ARG A 28 -8.42 -0.56 -17.44
C ARG A 28 -8.65 -1.90 -18.17
N CYS A 29 -8.85 -2.95 -17.39
CA CYS A 29 -9.16 -4.31 -17.80
C CYS A 29 -10.14 -4.88 -16.77
N PRO A 30 -10.88 -5.95 -17.13
CA PRO A 30 -11.72 -6.66 -16.17
C PRO A 30 -10.91 -7.13 -14.95
N GLY A 31 -11.45 -6.94 -13.75
CA GLY A 31 -10.88 -7.50 -12.52
C GLY A 31 -11.13 -6.68 -11.26
N PHE A 32 -11.35 -5.38 -11.36
CA PHE A 32 -11.87 -4.61 -10.24
C PHE A 32 -13.25 -4.07 -10.56
N ILE A 33 -14.19 -4.26 -9.64
CA ILE A 33 -15.56 -3.73 -9.75
C ILE A 33 -15.67 -2.51 -8.85
N GLN A 34 -15.64 -1.33 -9.45
CA GLN A 34 -15.82 -0.05 -8.76
C GLN A 34 -17.30 0.13 -8.35
N ILE A 35 -17.54 0.28 -7.05
CA ILE A 35 -18.86 0.52 -6.47
C ILE A 35 -19.07 2.02 -6.21
N ASP A 36 -18.20 2.65 -5.43
CA ASP A 36 -18.25 4.10 -5.26
C ASP A 36 -17.67 4.80 -6.49
N LYS A 37 -18.50 5.61 -7.14
CA LYS A 37 -18.12 6.40 -8.33
C LYS A 37 -18.11 7.90 -8.03
N ARG A 38 -18.40 8.32 -6.79
CA ARG A 38 -18.64 9.71 -6.43
C ARG A 38 -17.64 10.26 -5.43
N LYS A 39 -17.32 9.51 -4.36
CA LYS A 39 -16.42 10.02 -3.32
C LYS A 39 -14.99 9.54 -3.52
N ILE A 40 -14.80 8.22 -3.69
CA ILE A 40 -13.48 7.59 -3.81
C ILE A 40 -13.51 6.63 -4.99
N TYR A 41 -12.78 6.97 -6.05
CA TYR A 41 -12.67 6.14 -7.24
C TYR A 41 -11.21 5.98 -7.68
N LEU A 42 -10.94 4.87 -8.34
CA LEU A 42 -9.59 4.53 -8.80
C LEU A 42 -9.16 5.45 -9.94
N GLY A 43 -7.93 5.95 -9.85
CA GLY A 43 -7.40 7.00 -10.72
C GLY A 43 -7.83 8.41 -10.30
N GLY A 44 -8.63 8.56 -9.25
CA GLY A 44 -8.91 9.86 -8.65
C GLY A 44 -7.64 10.50 -8.08
N ARG A 45 -7.50 11.82 -8.27
CA ARG A 45 -6.41 12.59 -7.68
C ARG A 45 -6.63 12.74 -6.17
N VAL A 46 -5.57 12.53 -5.40
CA VAL A 46 -5.55 12.81 -3.97
C VAL A 46 -5.24 14.29 -3.77
N SER A 47 -6.18 15.04 -3.19
CA SER A 47 -6.08 16.49 -3.08
C SER A 47 -5.16 16.96 -1.96
N ASN A 48 -5.20 16.28 -0.80
CA ASN A 48 -4.36 16.61 0.34
C ASN A 48 -3.15 15.70 0.36
N ILE A 49 -1.96 16.28 0.28
CA ILE A 49 -0.68 15.57 0.30
C ILE A 49 0.14 16.02 1.50
N SER A 50 0.80 15.07 2.16
CA SER A 50 1.67 15.35 3.32
C SER A 50 2.92 16.10 2.89
N VAL A 51 3.45 16.93 3.78
CA VAL A 51 4.68 17.70 3.56
C VAL A 51 5.69 17.39 4.66
N TYR A 52 6.98 17.31 4.30
CA TYR A 52 8.07 17.09 5.25
C TYR A 52 8.04 18.09 6.41
N GLY A 53 7.97 17.59 7.64
CA GLY A 53 7.90 18.39 8.86
C GLY A 53 6.59 19.20 9.02
N GLY A 54 5.64 19.03 8.10
CA GLY A 54 4.41 19.81 8.03
C GLY A 54 3.15 18.98 8.29
N PRO A 55 2.00 19.43 7.77
CA PRO A 55 0.75 18.68 7.86
C PRO A 55 0.87 17.27 7.26
N ILE A 56 0.33 16.30 7.98
CA ILE A 56 0.23 14.90 7.56
C ILE A 56 -1.22 14.56 7.26
N PHE A 57 -1.43 13.82 6.18
CA PHE A 57 -2.73 13.33 5.76
C PHE A 57 -2.71 11.83 5.60
N GLU A 58 -3.82 11.20 5.95
CA GLU A 58 -3.97 9.75 5.99
C GLU A 58 -5.24 9.34 5.25
N ILE A 59 -5.18 8.17 4.63
CA ILE A 59 -6.34 7.52 4.03
C ILE A 59 -6.50 6.18 4.74
N PRO A 60 -7.59 5.95 5.50
CA PRO A 60 -7.84 4.64 6.09
C PRO A 60 -8.17 3.68 4.95
N ILE A 61 -7.48 2.55 4.86
CA ILE A 61 -7.71 1.53 3.85
C ILE A 61 -7.91 0.18 4.53
N THR A 62 -8.92 -0.55 4.09
CA THR A 62 -9.20 -1.90 4.54
C THR A 62 -9.40 -2.80 3.33
N LEU A 63 -8.75 -3.96 3.37
CA LEU A 63 -8.92 -5.03 2.40
C LEU A 63 -9.44 -6.26 3.14
N THR A 64 -10.67 -6.67 2.86
CA THR A 64 -11.34 -7.76 3.59
C THR A 64 -11.85 -8.81 2.61
N LEU A 65 -11.63 -10.08 2.93
CA LEU A 65 -12.22 -11.19 2.18
C LEU A 65 -13.67 -11.42 2.63
N ASP A 66 -14.61 -11.34 1.70
CA ASP A 66 -16.00 -11.70 1.95
C ASP A 66 -16.14 -13.23 2.00
N PRO A 67 -16.59 -13.82 3.13
CA PRO A 67 -16.67 -15.27 3.29
C PRO A 67 -17.70 -15.92 2.35
N MET A 68 -18.71 -15.18 1.89
CA MET A 68 -19.78 -15.69 1.04
C MET A 68 -19.40 -15.66 -0.44
N THR A 69 -18.96 -14.51 -0.94
CA THR A 69 -18.63 -14.34 -2.37
C THR A 69 -17.18 -14.69 -2.69
N LYS A 70 -16.34 -14.88 -1.66
CA LYS A 70 -14.87 -15.03 -1.77
C LYS A 70 -14.19 -13.88 -2.51
N SER A 71 -14.85 -12.72 -2.56
CA SER A 71 -14.31 -11.53 -3.20
C SER A 71 -13.56 -10.67 -2.18
N TRP A 72 -12.45 -10.06 -2.63
CA TRP A 72 -11.67 -9.15 -1.80
C TRP A 72 -12.22 -7.73 -1.92
N TRP A 73 -12.82 -7.23 -0.86
CA TRP A 73 -13.40 -5.90 -0.77
C TRP A 73 -12.39 -4.87 -0.33
N LEU A 74 -12.31 -3.78 -1.09
CA LEU A 74 -11.53 -2.60 -0.78
C LEU A 74 -12.46 -1.49 -0.27
N SER A 75 -12.20 -1.00 0.93
CA SER A 75 -12.96 0.09 1.54
C SER A 75 -12.05 1.14 2.15
N SER A 76 -12.62 2.33 2.34
CA SER A 76 -12.01 3.41 3.12
C SER A 76 -13.02 3.93 4.13
N GLY A 77 -12.73 3.69 5.42
CA GLY A 77 -13.69 3.91 6.49
C GLY A 77 -15.00 3.15 6.24
N GLN A 78 -16.11 3.89 6.18
CA GLN A 78 -17.45 3.32 5.92
C GLN A 78 -17.79 3.22 4.42
N THR A 79 -16.89 3.63 3.52
CA THR A 79 -17.17 3.67 2.08
C THR A 79 -16.54 2.45 1.39
N SER A 80 -17.38 1.59 0.83
CA SER A 80 -16.91 0.51 -0.05
C SER A 80 -16.51 1.09 -1.40
N ILE A 81 -15.22 1.08 -1.71
CA ILE A 81 -14.67 1.58 -2.97
C ILE A 81 -15.04 0.60 -4.08
N GLY A 82 -14.84 -0.69 -3.84
CA GLY A 82 -15.13 -1.75 -4.78
C GLY A 82 -14.55 -3.08 -4.34
N TYR A 83 -14.49 -4.05 -5.24
CA TYR A 83 -13.97 -5.39 -4.93
C TYR A 83 -13.29 -6.06 -6.11
N PHE A 84 -12.42 -7.01 -5.78
CA PHE A 84 -11.82 -7.96 -6.70
C PHE A 84 -12.63 -9.27 -6.66
N PRO A 85 -13.26 -9.69 -7.76
CA PRO A 85 -14.04 -10.92 -7.79
C PRO A 85 -13.19 -12.15 -7.51
N ALA A 86 -13.75 -13.14 -6.82
CA ALA A 86 -13.08 -14.42 -6.54
C ALA A 86 -12.53 -15.10 -7.81
N ALA A 87 -13.22 -14.96 -8.95
CA ALA A 87 -12.82 -15.53 -10.23
C ALA A 87 -11.43 -15.06 -10.73
N LEU A 88 -10.90 -13.95 -10.19
CA LEU A 88 -9.53 -13.52 -10.47
C LEU A 88 -8.48 -14.47 -9.89
N PHE A 89 -8.78 -15.12 -8.78
CA PHE A 89 -7.80 -15.86 -8.00
C PHE A 89 -8.24 -17.31 -7.83
N LYS A 90 -7.54 -18.25 -8.47
CA LYS A 90 -7.90 -19.68 -8.37
C LYS A 90 -7.70 -20.25 -6.96
N ASN A 91 -6.68 -19.79 -6.22
CA ASN A 91 -6.26 -20.35 -4.93
C ASN A 91 -5.92 -19.26 -3.89
N PHE A 92 -6.69 -18.16 -3.85
CA PHE A 92 -6.44 -17.06 -2.91
C PHE A 92 -7.60 -16.91 -1.93
N GLU A 93 -7.96 -18.03 -1.30
CA GLU A 93 -9.00 -18.14 -0.27
C GLU A 93 -8.54 -17.61 1.10
N SER A 94 -7.22 -17.42 1.26
CA SER A 94 -6.60 -16.72 2.38
C SER A 94 -5.30 -16.07 1.90
N ALA A 95 -4.78 -15.13 2.70
CA ALA A 95 -3.48 -14.50 2.44
C ALA A 95 -2.42 -15.11 3.37
N SER A 96 -1.39 -15.73 2.79
CA SER A 96 -0.24 -16.26 3.56
C SER A 96 0.75 -15.16 3.96
N VAL A 97 0.79 -14.07 3.19
CA VAL A 97 1.66 -12.91 3.41
C VAL A 97 0.87 -11.64 3.10
N VAL A 98 1.02 -10.64 3.96
CA VAL A 98 0.56 -9.28 3.75
C VAL A 98 1.72 -8.33 3.99
N GLY A 99 1.74 -7.20 3.29
CA GLY A 99 2.83 -6.25 3.38
C GLY A 99 2.34 -4.81 3.28
N TRP A 100 3.09 -3.91 3.90
CA TRP A 100 2.95 -2.47 3.81
C TRP A 100 4.31 -1.89 3.45
N GLY A 101 4.31 -0.83 2.64
CA GLY A 101 5.54 -0.16 2.27
C GLY A 101 5.37 0.70 1.04
N GLY A 102 6.49 0.94 0.37
CA GLY A 102 6.56 1.73 -0.86
C GLY A 102 7.33 0.97 -1.93
N ARG A 103 7.05 1.33 -3.18
CA ARG A 103 7.78 0.83 -4.34
C ARG A 103 8.10 1.98 -5.26
N THR A 104 9.35 2.09 -5.65
CA THR A 104 9.80 2.94 -6.75
C THR A 104 10.21 2.06 -7.92
N ARG A 105 10.21 2.62 -9.12
CA ARG A 105 10.74 1.97 -10.32
C ARG A 105 11.43 3.03 -11.15
N THR A 106 12.63 2.71 -11.60
CA THR A 106 13.36 3.46 -12.62
C THR A 106 13.91 2.46 -13.63
N ASP A 107 14.22 2.94 -14.83
CA ASP A 107 14.98 2.16 -15.79
C ASP A 107 16.47 2.13 -15.39
N VAL A 108 17.16 1.07 -15.81
CA VAL A 108 18.58 0.84 -15.58
C VAL A 108 19.40 2.02 -16.07
N GLY A 109 20.38 2.46 -15.27
CA GLY A 109 21.24 3.61 -15.59
C GLY A 109 20.63 4.99 -15.35
N ASN A 110 19.35 5.09 -15.00
CA ASN A 110 18.73 6.34 -14.58
C ASN A 110 18.80 6.56 -13.06
N THR A 111 18.69 7.82 -12.64
CA THR A 111 18.63 8.15 -11.22
C THR A 111 17.30 7.65 -10.65
N SER A 112 17.36 6.83 -9.60
CA SER A 112 16.17 6.34 -8.93
C SER A 112 15.46 7.48 -8.20
N PRO A 113 14.11 7.55 -8.27
CA PRO A 113 13.36 8.65 -7.69
C PRO A 113 13.33 8.58 -6.17
N GLU A 114 13.04 9.72 -5.54
CA GLU A 114 12.76 9.78 -4.10
C GLU A 114 11.50 8.96 -3.77
N MET A 115 11.51 8.29 -2.62
CA MET A 115 10.34 7.62 -2.07
C MET A 115 9.74 8.49 -0.97
N GLY A 116 8.49 8.89 -1.15
CA GLY A 116 7.80 9.77 -0.20
C GLY A 116 8.41 11.17 -0.20
N SER A 117 8.90 11.59 0.95
CA SER A 117 9.60 12.87 1.16
C SER A 117 11.07 12.86 0.76
N GLY A 118 11.63 11.71 0.36
CA GLY A 118 13.06 11.58 0.09
C GLY A 118 13.93 11.32 1.32
N TYR A 119 13.34 11.11 2.51
CA TYR A 119 14.07 10.88 3.75
C TYR A 119 13.94 9.44 4.24
N PHE A 120 15.01 8.95 4.86
CA PHE A 120 14.99 7.69 5.60
C PHE A 120 14.12 7.80 6.86
N PRO A 121 13.52 6.68 7.32
CA PRO A 121 12.77 6.64 8.56
C PRO A 121 13.65 7.00 9.76
N ASP A 122 13.28 8.05 10.51
CA ASP A 122 14.03 8.61 11.64
C ASP A 122 13.20 8.67 12.93
N ARG A 123 12.15 7.84 13.03
CA ARG A 123 11.12 7.82 14.09
C ARG A 123 10.16 9.01 14.11
N LYS A 124 10.23 9.93 13.15
CA LYS A 124 9.28 11.05 13.03
C LYS A 124 8.33 10.82 11.86
N MET A 125 7.05 10.56 12.16
CA MET A 125 6.02 10.32 11.13
C MET A 125 5.81 11.50 10.16
N THR A 126 6.23 12.71 10.55
CA THR A 126 6.17 13.90 9.69
C THR A 126 7.34 13.98 8.71
N HIS A 127 8.38 13.14 8.85
CA HIS A 127 9.61 13.22 8.05
C HIS A 127 9.65 12.21 6.90
N SER A 128 9.00 11.06 7.02
CA SER A 128 8.96 10.01 5.99
C SER A 128 7.53 9.49 5.79
N CYS A 129 7.33 8.61 4.80
CA CYS A 129 6.06 7.90 4.71
C CYS A 129 5.89 6.96 5.90
N TYR A 130 4.64 6.67 6.25
CA TYR A 130 4.32 5.75 7.32
C TYR A 130 2.99 5.02 7.07
N PHE A 131 2.85 3.89 7.73
CA PHE A 131 1.56 3.30 8.03
C PHE A 131 1.40 3.26 9.54
N ARG A 132 0.20 3.57 10.03
CA ARG A 132 -0.20 3.36 11.42
C ARG A 132 -1.43 2.48 11.45
N SER A 133 -1.70 1.85 12.59
CA SER A 133 -2.80 0.89 12.73
C SER A 133 -2.76 -0.19 11.63
N ALA A 134 -1.55 -0.67 11.30
CA ALA A 134 -1.35 -1.78 10.37
C ALA A 134 -1.79 -3.08 11.05
N LEU A 135 -3.00 -3.53 10.75
CA LEU A 135 -3.63 -4.68 11.40
C LEU A 135 -3.91 -5.78 10.38
N ILE A 136 -3.91 -7.02 10.87
CA ILE A 136 -4.31 -8.19 10.11
C ILE A 136 -5.56 -8.79 10.73
N GLU A 137 -6.38 -9.42 9.89
CA GLU A 137 -7.56 -10.16 10.29
C GLU A 137 -7.35 -11.64 9.96
N ASP A 138 -7.51 -12.51 10.95
CA ASP A 138 -7.42 -13.96 10.75
C ASP A 138 -8.76 -14.59 10.32
N GLU A 139 -8.73 -15.90 10.08
CA GLU A 139 -9.89 -16.71 9.72
C GLU A 139 -10.98 -16.69 10.81
N SER A 140 -10.61 -16.45 12.07
CA SER A 140 -11.55 -16.30 13.20
C SER A 140 -12.13 -14.89 13.29
N ARG A 141 -11.90 -14.02 12.30
CA ARG A 141 -12.32 -12.61 12.25
C ARG A 141 -11.71 -11.77 13.37
N LYS A 142 -10.60 -12.23 13.95
CA LYS A 142 -9.89 -11.48 14.98
C LYS A 142 -8.92 -10.53 14.32
N ILE A 143 -9.00 -9.27 14.72
CA ILE A 143 -8.10 -8.22 14.25
C ILE A 143 -6.98 -8.04 15.27
N PHE A 144 -5.73 -8.07 14.81
CA PHE A 144 -4.57 -7.88 15.68
C PHE A 144 -3.38 -7.28 14.91
N PRO A 145 -2.45 -6.60 15.60
CA PRO A 145 -1.22 -6.13 14.99
C PRO A 145 -0.28 -7.30 14.68
N PRO A 146 0.46 -7.27 13.56
CA PRO A 146 1.45 -8.29 13.28
C PRO A 146 2.58 -8.20 14.31
N LYS A 147 2.96 -9.33 14.90
CA LYS A 147 4.00 -9.34 15.93
C LYS A 147 5.39 -9.16 15.31
N PRO A 148 6.37 -8.55 16.00
CA PRO A 148 7.71 -8.34 15.46
C PRO A 148 8.40 -9.62 14.96
N ASP A 149 8.19 -10.76 15.63
CA ASP A 149 8.71 -12.08 15.26
C ASP A 149 8.02 -12.70 14.03
N GLN A 150 6.86 -12.18 13.63
CA GLN A 150 6.09 -12.58 12.45
C GLN A 150 6.27 -11.60 11.28
N THR A 151 7.10 -10.57 11.45
CA THR A 151 7.35 -9.53 10.44
C THR A 151 8.78 -9.56 9.96
N SER A 152 8.98 -9.29 8.67
CA SER A 152 10.30 -9.08 8.09
C SER A 152 10.32 -7.74 7.35
N SER A 153 11.32 -6.92 7.66
CA SER A 153 11.59 -5.68 6.94
C SER A 153 12.50 -5.98 5.75
N PHE A 154 12.10 -5.53 4.55
CA PHE A 154 12.82 -5.79 3.31
C PHE A 154 13.02 -4.51 2.52
N SER A 155 14.21 -4.33 1.94
CA SER A 155 14.54 -3.24 1.04
C SER A 155 15.52 -3.74 0.00
N ASP A 156 15.17 -3.65 -1.29
CA ASP A 156 16.03 -4.10 -2.39
C ASP A 156 17.42 -3.45 -2.34
N VAL A 157 17.45 -2.15 -2.01
CA VAL A 157 18.67 -1.34 -1.93
C VAL A 157 18.64 -0.47 -0.67
N THR A 158 19.25 -0.97 0.41
CA THR A 158 19.27 -0.31 1.72
C THR A 158 19.98 1.04 1.75
N LYS A 159 20.94 1.28 0.85
CA LYS A 159 21.60 2.59 0.68
C LYS A 159 20.68 3.68 0.12
N CYS A 160 19.54 3.30 -0.47
CA CYS A 160 18.61 4.22 -1.14
C CYS A 160 17.26 4.34 -0.46
N TYR A 161 16.77 3.23 0.08
CA TYR A 161 15.46 3.15 0.71
C TYR A 161 15.57 2.34 1.99
N GLY A 162 14.78 2.72 2.98
CA GLY A 162 14.69 2.01 4.24
C GLY A 162 13.23 1.86 4.66
N VAL A 163 12.96 0.78 5.36
CA VAL A 163 11.71 0.52 6.07
C VAL A 163 12.05 0.06 7.48
N ILE A 164 11.35 0.60 8.47
CA ILE A 164 11.48 0.21 9.87
C ILE A 164 10.08 -0.04 10.43
N TYR A 165 9.85 -1.27 10.88
CA TYR A 165 8.67 -1.62 11.67
C TYR A 165 8.96 -1.38 13.16
N TYR A 166 8.12 -0.58 13.82
CA TYR A 166 8.28 -0.24 15.23
C TYR A 166 7.44 -1.13 16.16
N GLY A 167 6.61 -2.03 15.62
CA GLY A 167 5.68 -2.82 16.41
C GLY A 167 4.42 -2.02 16.79
N ASP A 168 3.58 -2.65 17.60
CA ASP A 168 2.42 -2.00 18.20
C ASP A 168 2.85 -0.97 19.26
N GLN A 169 2.57 0.30 18.98
CA GLN A 169 2.81 1.43 19.88
C GLN A 169 1.62 1.72 20.81
N GLY A 170 0.52 0.97 20.67
CA GLY A 170 -0.70 1.14 21.44
C GLY A 170 -1.49 2.41 21.11
N GLY A 171 -2.66 2.54 21.75
CA GLY A 171 -3.54 3.69 21.65
C GLY A 171 -3.90 4.06 20.21
N TYR A 172 -3.78 5.35 19.88
CA TYR A 172 -4.11 5.90 18.56
C TYR A 172 -3.14 5.46 17.44
N LEU A 173 -1.89 5.12 17.79
CA LEU A 173 -0.87 4.76 16.82
C LEU A 173 -1.05 3.32 16.34
N GLY A 174 -1.22 2.38 17.28
CA GLY A 174 -1.26 0.96 16.96
C GLY A 174 0.08 0.47 16.37
N ALA A 175 0.03 -0.54 15.49
CA ALA A 175 1.19 -0.99 14.73
C ALA A 175 1.66 0.06 13.71
N VAL A 176 2.93 0.47 13.84
CA VAL A 176 3.53 1.53 13.02
C VAL A 176 4.75 1.03 12.25
N LEU A 177 4.81 1.38 10.96
CA LEU A 177 6.06 1.34 10.19
C LEU A 177 6.31 2.68 9.51
N LEU A 178 7.57 3.07 9.40
CA LEU A 178 8.00 4.20 8.57
C LEU A 178 8.85 3.66 7.42
N PHE A 179 8.76 4.32 6.27
CA PHE A 179 9.52 3.97 5.08
C PHE A 179 9.79 5.19 4.21
N GLY A 180 10.84 5.13 3.41
CA GLY A 180 11.21 6.21 2.51
C GLY A 180 12.68 6.15 2.12
N GLY A 181 13.13 7.18 1.41
CA GLY A 181 14.55 7.35 1.13
C GLY A 181 14.81 8.23 -0.09
N PRO A 182 16.04 8.76 -0.23
CA PRO A 182 16.39 9.77 -1.22
C PRO A 182 16.52 9.23 -2.64
N GLY A 183 16.46 7.91 -2.84
CA GLY A 183 16.80 7.32 -4.15
C GLY A 183 18.25 7.64 -4.53
N ARG A 184 18.46 8.18 -5.74
CA ARG A 184 19.76 8.47 -6.39
C ARG A 184 20.33 7.27 -7.17
N VAL A 185 21.63 6.98 -7.04
CA VAL A 185 22.29 5.87 -7.73
C VAL A 185 22.16 4.60 -6.89
N CYS A 186 21.02 3.93 -7.06
CA CYS A 186 20.68 2.75 -6.27
C CYS A 186 21.38 1.47 -6.71
N GLY A 187 22.06 1.50 -7.86
CA GLY A 187 22.60 0.28 -8.45
C GLY A 187 21.48 -0.53 -9.08
N ASP A 188 21.83 -1.22 -10.16
CA ASP A 188 20.94 -2.10 -10.90
C ASP A 188 21.03 -3.53 -10.35
#